data_AF-V5TQM7-F1
#
_entry.id   AF-V5TQM7-F1
#
_cell.length_a   1.000
_cell.length_b   1.000
_cell.length_c   1.000
_cell.angle_alpha   90.00
_cell.angle_beta   90.00
_cell.angle_gamma   90.00
#
_symmetry.space_group_name_H-M   'P 1'
#
loop_
_entity.id
_entity.type
_entity.pdbx_description
1 polymer ?
#
loop_
_entity_poly.entity_id
_entity_poly.type
_entity_poly.pdbx_seq_one_letter_code
_entity_poly.pdbx_strand_id
1 'polypeptide(L)'
;MRPPSIRTTPRTVAAVGGVVYAIGVLSWLFASGVHFSSQDPTTLAFGAGYAAVGMVLTGAVPLYLCSRLSLVTPVLVTLWLLGNTVSQWFYGTHLHPLSSYLTVWPLLLGVAVSAGVAEAVARIGIDRTLDRFGLRPLV
;
A
#
# COMPACT_ATOMS: atom_id res chain seq x y z
N MET A 1 21.04 31.11 -11.36
CA MET A 1 21.09 29.69 -11.80
C MET A 1 19.98 28.95 -11.06
N ARG A 2 18.96 28.45 -11.77
CA ARG A 2 17.89 27.62 -11.18
C ARG A 2 18.50 26.23 -10.94
N PRO A 3 18.43 25.65 -9.73
CA PRO A 3 18.93 24.30 -9.51
C PRO A 3 18.17 23.32 -10.42
N PRO A 4 18.82 22.25 -10.91
CA PRO A 4 18.15 21.26 -11.74
C PRO A 4 16.97 20.67 -10.95
N SER A 5 15.75 20.88 -11.45
CA SER A 5 14.57 20.24 -10.87
C SER A 5 14.72 18.74 -11.13
N ILE A 6 15.01 17.97 -10.08
CA ILE A 6 14.87 16.51 -10.13
C ILE A 6 13.39 16.25 -10.40
N ARG A 7 13.02 15.99 -11.66
CA ARG A 7 11.67 15.54 -12.01
C ARG A 7 11.53 14.11 -11.49
N THR A 8 11.13 13.96 -10.24
CA THR A 8 10.78 12.67 -9.67
C THR A 8 9.55 12.13 -10.39
N THR A 9 9.74 11.09 -11.20
CA THR A 9 8.64 10.47 -11.93
C THR A 9 7.71 9.77 -10.92
N PRO A 10 6.37 9.83 -11.07
CA PRO A 10 5.41 9.15 -10.19
C PRO A 10 5.75 7.68 -9.91
N ARG A 11 6.29 6.97 -10.92
CA ARG A 11 6.75 5.58 -10.80
C ARG A 11 7.88 5.42 -9.79
N THR A 12 8.86 6.33 -9.80
CA THR A 12 10.00 6.30 -8.88
C THR A 12 9.54 6.54 -7.45
N VAL A 13 8.66 7.53 -7.24
CA VAL A 13 8.08 7.82 -5.91
C VAL A 13 7.32 6.61 -5.38
N ALA A 14 6.49 6.00 -6.22
CA ALA A 14 5.74 4.80 -5.87
C ALA A 14 6.64 3.61 -5.55
N ALA A 15 7.65 3.33 -6.39
CA ALA A 15 8.57 2.22 -6.19
C ALA A 15 9.36 2.38 -4.89
N VAL A 16 9.96 3.55 -4.66
CA VAL A 16 10.73 3.83 -3.45
C VAL A 16 9.83 3.78 -2.22
N GLY A 17 8.66 4.41 -2.27
CA GLY A 17 7.71 4.41 -1.16
C GLY A 17 7.20 3.01 -0.82
N GLY A 18 6.92 2.17 -1.83
CA GLY A 18 6.55 0.78 -1.64
C GLY A 18 7.65 -0.06 -0.99
N VAL A 19 8.91 0.12 -1.41
CA VAL A 19 10.06 -0.55 -0.79
C VAL A 19 10.23 -0.12 0.67
N VAL A 20 10.18 1.18 0.95
CA VAL A 20 10.28 1.71 2.33
C VAL A 20 9.14 1.17 3.20
N TYR A 21 7.92 1.17 2.68
CA TYR A 21 6.75 0.60 3.35
C TYR A 21 6.97 -0.89 3.67
N ALA A 22 7.41 -1.67 2.69
CA ALA A 22 7.66 -3.10 2.87
C ALA A 22 8.73 -3.38 3.93
N ILE A 23 9.84 -2.63 3.91
CA ILE A 23 10.90 -2.73 4.91
C ILE A 23 10.33 -2.44 6.30
N GLY A 24 9.59 -1.34 6.46
CA GLY A 24 9.01 -0.95 7.74
C GLY A 24 8.05 -2.01 8.29
N VAL A 25 7.10 -2.47 7.46
CA VAL A 25 6.11 -3.47 7.87
C VAL A 25 6.75 -4.82 8.18
N LEU A 26 7.62 -5.33 7.31
CA LEU A 26 8.29 -6.62 7.54
C LEU A 26 9.20 -6.57 8.77
N SER A 27 9.96 -5.49 8.95
CA SER A 27 10.83 -5.33 10.13
C SER A 27 10.01 -5.34 11.42
N TRP A 28 8.87 -4.62 11.44
CA TRP A 28 7.96 -4.63 12.57
C TRP A 28 7.37 -6.02 12.84
N LEU A 29 6.92 -6.72 11.80
CA LEU A 29 6.34 -8.07 11.92
C LEU A 29 7.35 -9.08 12.48
N PHE A 30 8.60 -9.06 11.99
CA PHE A 30 9.67 -9.92 12.48
C PHE A 30 10.05 -9.58 13.93
N ALA A 31 10.17 -8.30 14.27
CA ALA A 31 10.41 -7.86 15.65
C ALA A 31 9.27 -8.25 16.60
N SER A 32 8.05 -8.40 16.07
CA SER A 32 6.86 -8.84 16.80
C SER A 32 6.69 -10.37 16.84
N GLY A 33 7.68 -11.13 16.36
CA GLY A 33 7.73 -12.60 16.49
C GLY A 33 7.17 -13.40 15.32
N VAL A 34 6.70 -12.76 14.24
CA VAL A 34 6.31 -13.47 13.02
C VAL A 34 7.56 -14.04 12.35
N HIS A 35 7.55 -15.30 11.95
CA HIS A 35 8.66 -15.91 11.23
C HIS A 35 8.14 -16.91 10.20
N PHE A 36 8.86 -17.04 9.10
CA PHE A 36 8.58 -18.06 8.10
C PHE A 36 9.25 -19.37 8.52
N SER A 37 8.49 -20.47 8.52
CA SER A 37 9.00 -21.79 8.85
C SER A 37 8.41 -22.83 7.90
N SER A 38 9.28 -23.59 7.25
CA SER A 38 8.95 -24.73 6.39
C SER A 38 10.14 -25.68 6.37
N GLN A 39 9.89 -26.98 6.34
CA GLN A 39 10.93 -27.99 6.15
C GLN A 39 11.43 -28.02 4.69
N ASP A 40 10.61 -27.57 3.76
CA ASP A 40 10.97 -27.45 2.35
C ASP A 40 11.46 -26.03 2.02
N PRO A 41 12.72 -25.86 1.56
CA PRO A 41 13.29 -24.57 1.19
C PRO A 41 12.51 -23.84 0.10
N THR A 42 11.90 -24.57 -0.84
CA THR A 42 11.19 -23.93 -1.95
C THR A 42 9.91 -23.25 -1.47
N THR A 43 9.11 -23.93 -0.65
CA THR A 43 7.94 -23.36 0.02
C THR A 43 8.30 -22.14 0.87
N LEU A 44 9.43 -22.18 1.59
CA LEU A 44 9.92 -21.04 2.39
C LEU A 44 10.20 -19.82 1.50
N ALA A 45 10.95 -20.03 0.41
CA ALA A 45 11.31 -18.98 -0.54
C ALA A 45 10.07 -18.37 -1.21
N PHE A 46 9.10 -19.20 -1.62
CA PHE A 46 7.83 -18.74 -2.18
C PHE A 46 7.01 -17.92 -1.18
N GLY A 47 6.87 -18.39 0.06
CA GLY A 47 6.12 -17.67 1.10
C GLY A 47 6.74 -16.31 1.43
N ALA A 48 8.06 -16.28 1.64
CA ALA A 48 8.79 -15.03 1.91
C ALA A 48 8.73 -14.08 0.71
N GLY A 49 8.90 -14.59 -0.51
CA GLY A 49 8.80 -13.81 -1.74
C GLY A 49 7.40 -13.23 -1.95
N TYR A 50 6.36 -14.03 -1.75
CA TYR A 50 4.97 -13.59 -1.83
C TYR A 50 4.65 -12.46 -0.84
N ALA A 51 5.09 -12.60 0.41
CA ALA A 51 4.93 -11.57 1.42
C ALA A 51 5.70 -10.29 1.06
N ALA A 52 6.96 -10.40 0.64
CA ALA A 52 7.79 -9.26 0.28
C ALA A 52 7.22 -8.47 -0.90
N VAL A 53 6.87 -9.16 -1.98
CA VAL A 53 6.24 -8.55 -3.16
C VAL A 53 4.89 -7.93 -2.76
N GLY A 54 4.10 -8.64 -1.97
CA GLY A 54 2.81 -8.15 -1.49
C GLY A 54 2.91 -6.84 -0.74
N MET A 55 3.85 -6.72 0.19
CA MET A 55 4.06 -5.48 0.95
C MET A 55 4.55 -4.34 0.06
N VAL A 56 5.46 -4.61 -0.89
CA VAL A 56 5.91 -3.59 -1.85
C VAL A 56 4.74 -3.08 -2.68
N LEU A 57 3.90 -3.97 -3.22
CA LEU A 57 2.73 -3.58 -4.02
C LEU A 57 1.69 -2.83 -3.19
N THR A 58 1.44 -3.27 -1.96
CA THR A 58 0.50 -2.64 -1.03
C THR A 58 0.90 -1.20 -0.72
N GLY A 59 2.20 -0.89 -0.62
CA GLY A 59 2.66 0.50 -0.50
C GLY A 59 2.74 1.24 -1.84
N ALA A 60 3.28 0.61 -2.88
CA ALA A 60 3.59 1.27 -4.15
C ALA A 60 2.35 1.64 -4.95
N VAL A 61 1.36 0.76 -5.06
CA VAL A 61 0.18 1.00 -5.91
C VAL A 61 -0.65 2.19 -5.43
N PRO A 62 -1.02 2.32 -4.14
CA PRO A 62 -1.69 3.51 -3.63
C PRO A 62 -0.89 4.79 -3.84
N LEU A 63 0.43 4.75 -3.61
CA LEU A 63 1.31 5.91 -3.83
C LEU A 63 1.42 6.27 -5.31
N TYR A 64 1.38 5.30 -6.21
CA TYR A 64 1.34 5.54 -7.64
C TYR A 64 0.05 6.23 -8.06
N LEU A 65 -1.10 5.74 -7.58
CA LEU A 65 -2.40 6.36 -7.84
C LEU A 65 -2.48 7.77 -7.27
N CYS A 66 -1.96 7.98 -6.06
CA CYS A 66 -1.87 9.29 -5.44
C CYS A 66 -0.98 10.24 -6.27
N SER A 67 0.28 9.86 -6.52
CA SER A 67 1.22 10.72 -7.27
C SER A 67 0.76 11.01 -8.70
N ARG A 68 0.17 10.04 -9.40
CA ARG A 68 -0.23 10.19 -10.81
C ARG A 68 -1.60 10.81 -11.01
N LEU A 69 -2.56 10.55 -10.14
CA LEU A 69 -3.98 10.92 -10.32
C LEU A 69 -4.52 11.80 -9.19
N SER A 70 -3.70 12.14 -8.18
CA SER A 70 -4.11 12.87 -6.98
C SER A 70 -5.18 12.13 -6.16
N LEU A 71 -5.23 10.80 -6.28
CA LEU A 71 -6.13 9.93 -5.52
C LEU A 71 -5.55 9.66 -4.13
N VAL A 72 -6.08 10.35 -3.12
CA VAL A 72 -5.56 10.26 -1.75
C VAL A 72 -6.21 9.11 -0.99
N THR A 73 -7.44 8.73 -1.35
CA THR A 73 -8.22 7.70 -0.65
C THR A 73 -7.51 6.33 -0.63
N PRO A 74 -6.87 5.82 -1.70
CA PRO A 74 -6.12 4.57 -1.64
C PRO A 74 -5.04 4.54 -0.55
N VAL A 75 -4.32 5.66 -0.38
CA VAL A 75 -3.25 5.78 0.61
C VAL A 75 -3.85 5.75 2.02
N LEU A 76 -4.91 6.52 2.24
CA LEU A 76 -5.59 6.57 3.54
C LEU A 76 -6.18 5.21 3.93
N VAL A 77 -6.81 4.50 2.99
CA VAL A 77 -7.36 3.16 3.22
C VAL A 77 -6.25 2.16 3.54
N THR A 78 -5.12 2.23 2.84
CA THR A 78 -3.96 1.36 3.11
C THR A 78 -3.40 1.59 4.52
N LEU A 79 -3.24 2.85 4.93
CA LEU A 79 -2.80 3.21 6.28
C LEU A 79 -3.83 2.81 7.34
N TRP A 80 -5.11 2.97 7.05
CA TRP A 80 -6.19 2.54 7.95
C TRP A 80 -6.20 1.03 8.14
N LEU A 81 -6.05 0.23 7.08
CA LEU A 81 -5.97 -1.23 7.16
C LEU A 81 -4.74 -1.68 7.98
N LEU A 82 -3.59 -1.01 7.80
CA LEU A 82 -2.41 -1.26 8.62
C LEU A 82 -2.66 -0.89 10.09
N GLY A 83 -3.22 0.28 10.36
CA GLY A 83 -3.56 0.73 11.71
C GLY A 83 -4.58 -0.17 12.40
N ASN A 84 -5.56 -0.69 11.67
CA ASN A 84 -6.49 -1.69 12.16
C ASN A 84 -5.77 -3.00 12.54
N THR A 85 -4.79 -3.43 11.73
CA THR A 85 -3.96 -4.61 12.03
C THR A 85 -3.13 -4.40 13.30
N VAL A 86 -2.52 -3.23 13.45
CA VAL A 86 -1.79 -2.83 14.66
C VAL A 86 -2.71 -2.85 15.89
N SER A 87 -3.91 -2.28 15.76
CA SER A 87 -4.92 -2.28 16.83
C SER A 87 -5.32 -3.71 17.22
N GLN A 88 -5.63 -4.57 16.24
CA GLN A 88 -5.99 -5.97 16.50
C GLN A 88 -4.86 -6.74 17.18
N TRP A 89 -3.61 -6.45 16.82
CA TRP A 89 -2.43 -7.03 17.46
C TRP A 89 -2.29 -6.57 18.92
N PHE A 90 -2.39 -5.27 19.20
CA PHE A 90 -2.30 -4.73 20.57
C PHE A 90 -3.41 -5.23 21.49
N TYR A 91 -4.65 -5.31 20.99
CA TYR A 91 -5.80 -5.69 21.79
C TYR A 91 -6.14 -7.19 21.74
N GLY A 92 -5.36 -7.99 21.00
CA GLY A 92 -5.55 -9.45 20.91
C GLY A 92 -6.91 -9.87 20.34
N THR A 93 -7.55 -9.02 19.53
CA THR A 93 -8.94 -9.25 19.06
C THR A 93 -9.03 -10.18 17.86
N HIS A 94 -7.90 -10.64 17.31
CA HIS A 94 -7.81 -11.58 16.20
C HIS A 94 -6.70 -12.60 16.49
N LEU A 95 -6.87 -13.88 16.12
CA LEU A 95 -5.90 -14.93 16.47
C LEU A 95 -4.52 -14.69 15.84
N HIS A 96 -4.48 -14.30 14.56
CA HIS A 96 -3.23 -14.10 13.81
C HIS A 96 -3.28 -12.87 12.89
N PRO A 97 -3.46 -11.65 13.41
CA PRO A 97 -3.64 -10.44 12.60
C PRO A 97 -2.40 -10.16 11.72
N LEU A 98 -1.21 -10.35 12.29
CA LEU A 98 0.06 -10.10 11.62
C LEU A 98 0.31 -11.07 10.45
N SER A 99 0.09 -12.37 10.65
CA SER A 99 0.21 -13.37 9.59
C SER A 99 -0.86 -13.18 8.53
N SER A 100 -2.10 -12.89 8.93
CA SER A 100 -3.21 -12.62 8.01
C SER A 100 -2.88 -11.45 7.09
N TYR A 101 -2.27 -10.37 7.61
CA TYR A 101 -1.84 -9.22 6.80
C TYR A 101 -0.88 -9.61 5.67
N LEU A 102 0.04 -10.55 5.94
CA LEU A 102 1.00 -11.05 4.97
C LEU A 102 0.42 -12.03 3.96
N THR A 103 -0.69 -12.71 4.28
CA THR A 103 -1.28 -13.71 3.38
C THR A 103 -2.39 -13.11 2.52
N VAL A 104 -3.22 -12.23 3.11
CA VAL A 104 -4.41 -11.65 2.46
C VAL A 104 -4.15 -10.29 1.80
N TRP A 105 -2.89 -9.89 1.65
CA TRP A 105 -2.52 -8.63 1.00
C TRP A 105 -3.18 -8.37 -0.36
N PRO A 106 -3.49 -9.37 -1.24
CA PRO A 106 -4.17 -9.07 -2.50
C PRO A 106 -5.57 -8.51 -2.28
N LEU A 107 -6.27 -8.99 -1.25
CA LEU A 107 -7.59 -8.50 -0.88
C LEU A 107 -7.49 -7.09 -0.27
N LEU A 108 -6.52 -6.86 0.61
CA LEU A 108 -6.28 -5.54 1.20
C LEU A 108 -5.94 -4.50 0.14
N LEU A 109 -5.08 -4.86 -0.82
CA LEU A 109 -4.76 -4.03 -1.97
C LEU A 109 -6.00 -3.80 -2.84
N GLY A 110 -6.81 -4.84 -3.09
CA GLY A 110 -8.08 -4.73 -3.81
C GLY A 110 -9.03 -3.71 -3.18
N VAL A 111 -9.17 -3.74 -1.85
CA VAL A 111 -9.97 -2.77 -1.09
C VAL A 111 -9.42 -1.35 -1.28
N ALA A 112 -8.11 -1.14 -1.10
CA ALA A 112 -7.50 0.17 -1.31
C ALA A 112 -7.68 0.71 -2.74
N VAL A 113 -7.53 -0.15 -3.74
CA VAL A 113 -7.73 0.21 -5.15
C VAL A 113 -9.20 0.53 -5.44
N SER A 114 -10.14 -0.27 -4.94
CA SER A 114 -11.58 -0.01 -5.10
C SER A 114 -12.00 1.33 -4.50
N ALA A 115 -11.41 1.72 -3.38
CA ALA A 115 -11.65 3.02 -2.77
C ALA A 115 -11.12 4.17 -3.65
N GLY A 116 -9.98 3.97 -4.32
CA GLY A 116 -9.47 4.89 -5.34
C GLY A 116 -10.35 4.99 -6.58
N VAL A 117 -10.93 3.87 -7.02
CA VAL A 117 -11.92 3.87 -8.12
C VAL A 117 -13.15 4.68 -7.73
N ALA A 118 -13.66 4.49 -6.51
CA ALA A 118 -14.79 5.27 -6.00
C ALA A 118 -14.46 6.78 -5.94
N GLU A 119 -13.29 7.15 -5.42
CA GLU A 119 -12.81 8.54 -5.43
C GLU A 119 -12.71 9.09 -6.86
N ALA A 120 -12.15 8.33 -7.79
CA ALA A 120 -12.00 8.75 -9.18
C ALA A 120 -13.35 8.97 -9.86
N VAL A 121 -14.32 8.06 -9.69
CA VAL A 121 -15.67 8.18 -10.24
C VAL A 121 -16.37 9.41 -9.67
N ALA A 122 -16.27 9.65 -8.36
CA ALA A 122 -16.85 10.83 -7.72
C ALA A 122 -16.24 12.12 -8.29
N ARG A 123 -14.91 12.19 -8.41
CA ARG A 123 -14.23 13.36 -9.00
C ARG A 123 -14.63 13.58 -10.46
N ILE A 124 -14.75 12.54 -11.27
CA ILE A 124 -15.21 12.66 -12.66
C ILE A 124 -16.66 13.21 -12.73
N GLY A 125 -17.54 12.76 -11.82
CA GLY A 125 -18.90 13.28 -11.73
C GLY A 125 -18.95 14.77 -11.35
N ILE A 126 -18.12 15.18 -10.39
CA ILE A 126 -18.00 16.57 -9.95
C ILE A 126 -17.40 17.45 -11.06
N ASP A 127 -16.35 16.99 -11.73
CA ASP A 127 -15.70 17.73 -12.80
C ASP A 127 -16.67 18.02 -13.94
N ARG A 128 -17.52 17.05 -14.31
CA ARG A 128 -18.57 17.23 -15.32
C ARG A 128 -19.66 18.24 -14.94
N THR A 129 -19.83 18.53 -13.65
CA THR A 129 -20.90 19.42 -13.16
C THR A 129 -20.39 20.80 -12.77
N LEU A 130 -19.18 20.90 -12.25
CA LEU A 130 -18.61 22.12 -11.68
C LEU A 130 -17.27 22.55 -12.32
N ASP A 131 -16.75 21.79 -13.29
CA ASP A 131 -15.46 22.02 -13.97
C ASP A 131 -14.28 22.18 -12.99
N ARG A 132 -14.35 21.43 -11.88
CA ARG A 132 -13.43 21.51 -10.74
C ARG A 132 -13.09 20.10 -10.24
N PHE A 133 -11.84 19.89 -9.81
CA PHE A 133 -11.29 18.64 -9.22
C PHE A 133 -11.03 17.46 -10.17
N GLY A 134 -10.89 17.68 -11.47
CA GLY A 134 -10.42 16.65 -12.41
C GLY A 134 -9.13 15.94 -11.99
N LEU A 135 -8.97 14.70 -12.47
CA LEU A 135 -7.80 13.85 -12.18
C LEU A 135 -6.53 14.47 -12.76
N ARG A 136 -5.65 14.99 -11.89
CA ARG A 136 -4.40 15.64 -12.28
C ARG A 136 -3.22 15.03 -11.53
N PRO A 137 -2.02 14.94 -12.14
CA PRO A 137 -0.81 14.52 -11.44
C PRO A 137 -0.47 15.47 -10.29
N LEU A 138 0.06 14.92 -9.20
CA LEU A 138 0.63 15.69 -8.10
C LEU A 138 2.08 16.13 -8.38
N VAL A 139 2.77 15.43 -9.29
CA VAL A 139 4.20 15.64 -9.63
C VAL A 139 4.42 15.66 -11.14
#